data_AF-A0A650M8T5-F1
#
_entry.id   AF-A0A650M8T5-F1
#
_cell.length_a   1.000
_cell.length_b   1.000
_cell.length_c   1.000
_cell.angle_alpha   90.00
_cell.angle_beta   90.00
_cell.angle_gamma   90.00
#
_symmetry.space_group_name_H-M   'P 1'
#
loop_
_entity.id
_entity.type
_entity.pdbx_description
1 polymer ?
#
loop_
_entity_poly.entity_id
_entity_poly.type
_entity_poly.pdbx_seq_one_letter_code
_entity_poly.pdbx_strand_id
1 'polypeptide(L)'
;MKEADKIIFMNFPRHVCFKQAYKRYLNSKKKVRESMSEGCEEKFDFEFAKWILIDGRSKKYKERYENICNKYKDKVIVCRNRDDVRNRIEV
;
A
#
# COMPACT_ATOMS: atom_id res chain seq x y z
N MET A 1 -13.68 9.47 -2.92
CA MET A 1 -13.18 10.15 -1.70
C MET A 1 -14.21 11.08 -1.09
N LYS A 2 -14.89 11.96 -1.86
CA LYS A 2 -15.92 12.86 -1.31
C LYS A 2 -17.07 12.12 -0.62
N GLU A 3 -17.55 11.03 -1.20
CA GLU A 3 -18.68 10.24 -0.68
C GLU A 3 -18.29 9.17 0.35
N ALA A 4 -17.00 8.92 0.56
CA ALA A 4 -16.58 7.88 1.50
C ALA A 4 -16.88 8.30 2.95
N ASP A 5 -17.37 7.39 3.79
CA ASP A 5 -17.56 7.64 5.23
C ASP A 5 -16.23 7.76 5.97
N LYS A 6 -15.26 6.92 5.60
CA LYS A 6 -13.88 6.94 6.10
C LYS A 6 -12.88 6.72 4.98
N ILE A 7 -11.71 7.34 5.09
CA ILE A 7 -10.57 7.16 4.18
C ILE A 7 -9.41 6.62 5.01
N ILE A 8 -9.03 5.37 4.78
CA ILE A 8 -7.91 4.75 5.48
C ILE A 8 -6.65 4.91 4.65
N PHE A 9 -5.66 5.64 5.17
CA PHE A 9 -4.36 5.80 4.53
C PHE A 9 -3.29 4.92 5.20
N MET A 10 -2.94 3.81 4.54
CA MET A 10 -1.90 2.88 4.97
C MET A 10 -0.49 3.39 4.63
N ASN A 11 0.03 4.32 5.43
CA ASN A 11 1.33 4.95 5.25
C ASN A 11 2.48 4.14 5.90
N PHE A 12 2.63 2.89 5.51
CA PHE A 12 3.69 2.01 6.05
C PHE A 12 5.08 2.37 5.51
N PRO A 13 6.15 2.10 6.28
CA PRO A 13 7.53 2.26 5.84
C PRO A 13 7.83 1.43 4.60
N ARG A 14 8.62 1.99 3.67
CA ARG A 14 8.94 1.35 2.37
C ARG A 14 9.57 -0.03 2.51
N HIS A 15 10.42 -0.25 3.50
CA HIS A 15 11.08 -1.54 3.73
C HIS A 15 10.08 -2.61 4.18
N VAL A 16 9.05 -2.24 4.96
CA VAL A 16 7.97 -3.15 5.35
C VAL A 16 7.12 -3.52 4.12
N CYS A 17 6.73 -2.52 3.32
CA CYS A 17 6.00 -2.76 2.07
C CYS A 17 6.78 -3.69 1.13
N PHE A 18 8.07 -3.40 0.94
CA PHE A 18 8.94 -4.18 0.07
C PHE A 18 9.10 -5.61 0.57
N LYS A 19 9.40 -5.81 1.86
CA LYS A 19 9.51 -7.16 2.46
C LYS A 19 8.23 -7.96 2.31
N GLN A 20 7.06 -7.34 2.51
CA GLN A 20 5.78 -8.02 2.34
C GLN A 20 5.50 -8.38 0.88
N ALA A 21 5.75 -7.45 -0.06
CA ALA A 21 5.59 -7.70 -1.49
C ALA A 21 6.54 -8.81 -1.98
N TYR A 22 7.80 -8.77 -1.55
CA TYR A 22 8.79 -9.80 -1.86
C TYR A 22 8.45 -11.16 -1.25
N LYS A 23 8.02 -11.19 0.02
CA LYS A 23 7.55 -12.43 0.66
C LYS A 23 6.36 -13.04 -0.08
N ARG A 24 5.42 -12.19 -0.54
CA ARG A 24 4.28 -12.64 -1.34
C ARG A 24 4.74 -13.26 -2.65
N TYR A 25 5.64 -12.59 -3.37
CA TYR A 25 6.24 -13.12 -4.58
C TYR A 25 6.91 -14.49 -4.36
N LEU A 26 7.66 -14.68 -3.27
CA LEU A 26 8.26 -15.97 -2.94
C LEU A 26 7.22 -17.06 -2.68
N ASN A 27 6.14 -16.74 -1.97
CA ASN A 27 5.08 -17.70 -1.65
C ASN A 27 4.25 -18.12 -2.87
N SER A 28 4.03 -17.20 -3.81
CA SER A 28 3.31 -17.46 -5.07
C SER A 28 4.24 -17.85 -6.22
N LYS A 29 5.54 -18.05 -5.98
CA LYS A 29 6.50 -18.33 -7.06
C LYS A 29 6.09 -19.62 -7.78
N LYS A 30 5.75 -19.51 -9.07
CA LYS A 30 5.21 -20.58 -9.95
C LYS A 30 3.76 -21.02 -9.67
N LYS A 31 2.99 -20.23 -8.92
CA LYS A 31 1.55 -20.46 -8.73
C LYS A 31 0.79 -19.21 -9.17
N VAL A 32 -0.24 -19.40 -9.99
CA VAL A 32 -1.23 -18.35 -10.21
C VAL A 32 -1.94 -18.15 -8.88
N ARG A 33 -1.91 -16.92 -8.37
CA ARG A 33 -2.66 -16.59 -7.15
C ARG A 33 -4.15 -16.77 -7.46
N GLU A 34 -4.93 -17.35 -6.55
CA GLU A 34 -6.39 -17.55 -6.76
C GLU A 34 -7.14 -16.26 -7.11
N SER A 35 -6.65 -15.10 -6.65
CA SER A 35 -7.21 -13.79 -6.97
C SER A 35 -6.72 -13.19 -8.29
N MET A 36 -5.91 -13.91 -9.07
CA MET A 36 -5.37 -13.50 -10.36
C MET A 36 -5.95 -14.39 -11.45
N SER A 37 -6.20 -13.83 -12.63
CA SER A 37 -6.67 -14.60 -13.78
C SER A 37 -5.68 -15.71 -14.14
N GLU A 38 -6.22 -16.84 -14.63
CA GLU A 38 -5.47 -18.00 -15.07
C GLU A 38 -4.38 -17.60 -16.09
N GLY A 39 -3.16 -18.11 -15.91
CA GLY A 39 -2.01 -17.79 -16.75
C GLY A 39 -1.23 -16.51 -16.39
N CYS A 40 -1.62 -15.75 -15.36
CA CYS A 40 -0.85 -14.59 -14.91
C CYS A 40 0.17 -14.98 -13.82
N GLU A 41 1.41 -15.23 -14.23
CA GLU A 41 2.51 -15.42 -13.29
C GLU A 41 2.83 -14.11 -12.54
N GLU A 42 3.00 -14.20 -11.22
CA GLU A 42 3.31 -13.04 -10.40
C GLU A 42 4.73 -12.53 -10.74
N LYS A 43 4.82 -11.41 -11.46
CA LYS A 43 6.08 -10.76 -11.82
C LYS A 43 6.52 -9.81 -10.72
N PHE A 44 7.72 -10.01 -10.20
CA PHE A 44 8.40 -9.08 -9.30
C PHE A 44 9.67 -8.60 -9.98
N ASP A 45 9.52 -7.65 -10.90
CA ASP A 45 10.64 -7.10 -11.65
C ASP A 45 11.31 -5.93 -10.91
N PHE A 46 12.45 -5.51 -11.46
CA PHE A 46 13.22 -4.39 -10.93
C PHE A 46 12.43 -3.08 -10.96
N GLU A 47 11.62 -2.85 -11.99
CA GLU A 47 10.78 -1.64 -12.10
C GLU A 47 9.77 -1.57 -10.95
N PHE A 48 9.10 -2.69 -10.65
CA PHE A 48 8.17 -2.78 -9.53
C PHE A 48 8.88 -2.58 -8.18
N ALA A 49 10.06 -3.20 -8.00
CA ALA A 49 10.87 -3.02 -6.80
C ALA A 49 11.30 -1.55 -6.60
N LYS A 50 11.80 -0.91 -7.67
CA LYS A 50 12.18 0.50 -7.68
C LYS A 50 10.99 1.40 -7.39
N TRP A 51 9.82 1.09 -7.92
CA TRP A 51 8.60 1.85 -7.66
C TRP A 51 8.20 1.82 -6.18
N ILE A 52 8.23 0.66 -5.52
CA ILE A 52 7.92 0.53 -4.09
C ILE A 52 8.88 1.37 -3.23
N LEU A 53 10.16 1.33 -3.57
CA LEU A 53 11.23 1.92 -2.75
C LEU A 53 11.45 3.42 -3.03
N ILE A 54 11.24 3.86 -4.27
CA ILE A 54 11.68 5.18 -4.76
C ILE A 54 10.53 5.90 -5.48
N ASP A 55 10.10 5.43 -6.65
CA ASP A 55 9.29 6.24 -7.57
C ASP A 55 7.90 6.54 -6.99
N GLY A 56 7.23 5.53 -6.42
CA GLY A 56 5.97 5.66 -5.69
C GLY A 56 6.08 6.41 -4.36
N ARG A 57 7.31 6.75 -3.93
CA ARG A 57 7.62 7.53 -2.73
C ARG A 57 8.22 8.90 -3.05
N SER A 58 8.18 9.31 -4.32
CA SER A 58 8.68 10.60 -4.77
C SER A 58 7.88 11.77 -4.14
N LYS A 59 8.48 12.96 -4.18
CA LYS A 59 7.91 14.20 -3.61
C LYS A 59 6.48 14.45 -4.11
N LYS A 60 6.24 14.26 -5.42
CA LYS A 60 4.92 14.38 -6.05
C LYS A 60 3.86 13.51 -5.37
N TYR A 61 4.15 12.25 -5.06
CA TYR A 61 3.19 11.37 -4.39
C TYR A 61 2.98 11.77 -2.93
N LYS A 62 4.06 12.17 -2.22
CA LYS A 62 3.95 12.65 -0.83
C LYS A 62 3.02 13.86 -0.73
N GLU A 63 3.27 14.89 -1.54
CA GLU A 63 2.44 16.09 -1.58
C GLU A 63 0.99 15.77 -1.94
N ARG A 64 0.77 14.86 -2.90
CA ARG A 64 -0.58 14.41 -3.24
C ARG A 64 -1.29 13.77 -2.04
N TYR A 65 -0.63 12.88 -1.31
CA TYR A 65 -1.24 12.22 -0.14
C TYR A 65 -1.46 13.20 1.01
N GLU A 66 -0.53 14.11 1.26
CA GLU A 66 -0.68 15.19 2.25
C GLU A 66 -1.89 16.07 1.92
N ASN A 67 -2.05 16.48 0.66
CA ASN A 67 -3.20 17.24 0.20
C ASN A 67 -4.52 16.49 0.40
N ILE A 68 -4.57 15.18 0.14
CA ILE A 68 -5.75 14.35 0.38
C ILE A 68 -6.06 14.28 1.88
N CYS A 69 -5.03 14.03 2.71
CA CYS A 69 -5.19 13.95 4.17
C CYS A 69 -5.69 15.28 4.74
N ASN A 70 -5.19 16.41 4.25
CA ASN A 70 -5.61 17.74 4.68
C ASN A 70 -7.03 18.06 4.22
N LYS A 71 -7.37 17.73 2.97
CA LYS A 71 -8.69 18.00 2.38
C LYS A 71 -9.83 17.23 3.06
N TYR A 72 -9.56 16.03 3.56
CA TYR A 72 -10.55 15.14 4.17
C TYR A 72 -10.17 14.77 5.62
N LYS A 73 -9.54 15.70 6.33
CA LYS A 73 -8.98 15.49 7.68
C LYS A 73 -10.00 14.95 8.70
N ASP A 74 -11.27 15.27 8.49
CA ASP A 74 -12.42 14.86 9.30
C ASP A 74 -12.72 13.37 9.20
N LYS A 75 -12.30 12.71 8.11
CA LYS A 75 -12.60 11.30 7.83
C LYS A 75 -11.40 10.46 7.45
N VAL A 76 -10.20 11.04 7.45
CA VAL A 76 -8.97 10.32 7.14
C VAL A 76 -8.37 9.70 8.41
N ILE A 77 -8.11 8.40 8.36
CA ILE A 77 -7.36 7.65 9.37
C ILE A 77 -6.02 7.25 8.78
N VAL A 78 -4.93 7.83 9.28
CA VAL A 78 -3.58 7.47 8.85
C VAL A 78 -3.04 6.35 9.74
N CYS A 79 -2.62 5.25 9.12
CA CYS A 79 -1.99 4.11 9.79
C CYS A 79 -0.54 3.96 9.32
N ARG A 80 0.41 4.01 10.25
CA ARG A 80 1.85 3.95 9.98
C ARG A 80 2.44 2.58 10.31
N ASN A 81 1.74 1.79 11.11
CA ASN A 81 2.14 0.44 11.53
C ASN A 81 0.88 -0.41 11.79
N ARG A 82 1.07 -1.67 12.19
CA ARG A 82 -0.03 -2.59 12.49
C ARG A 82 -0.82 -2.20 13.73
N ASP A 83 -0.19 -1.55 14.70
CA ASP A 83 -0.88 -1.10 15.91
C ASP A 83 -1.86 0.03 15.61
N ASP A 84 -1.49 0.97 14.72
CA ASP A 84 -2.42 1.98 14.23
C ASP A 84 -3.63 1.34 13.53
N VAL A 85 -3.43 0.26 12.77
CA VAL A 85 -4.54 -0.47 12.13
C VAL A 85 -5.46 -1.05 13.19
N ARG A 86 -4.90 -1.82 14.13
CA ARG A 86 -5.67 -2.46 15.21
C ARG A 86 -6.45 -1.44 16.04
N ASN A 87 -5.77 -0.37 16.47
CA ASN A 87 -6.34 0.58 17.42
C ASN A 87 -7.29 1.60 16.79
N ARG A 88 -7.20 1.84 15.47
CA ARG A 88 -7.96 2.92 14.79
C ARG A 88 -9.01 2.41 13.81
N ILE A 89 -8.92 1.15 13.36
CA ILE A 89 -9.81 0.56 12.36
C ILE A 89 -10.61 -0.60 12.95
N GLU A 90 -9.97 -1.49 13.70
CA GLU A 90 -10.57 -2.74 14.21
C GLU A 90 -11.29 -2.57 15.56
N VAL A 91 -11.89 -1.39 15.81
CA VAL A 91 -12.68 -1.10 17.03
C VAL A 91 -13.96 -1.90 17.06
#